data_AF-A0A0B6ZH00-F1
#
_entry.id   AF-A0A0B6ZH00-F1
#
_cell.length_a   1.000
_cell.length_b   1.000
_cell.length_c   1.000
_cell.angle_alpha   90.00
_cell.angle_beta   90.00
_cell.angle_gamma   90.00
#
_symmetry.space_group_name_H-M   'P 1'
#
loop_
_entity.id
_entity.type
_entity.pdbx_description
1 polymer ?
#
loop_
_entity_poly.entity_id
_entity_poly.type
_entity_poly.pdbx_seq_one_letter_code
_entity_poly.pdbx_strand_id
1 'polypeptide(L)'
;DTRRINTLTLPTPEKLCCLDPPNLIGNTTDIQFNQTLDIDSIVYNNSDVLDGGEWKPTTCIARYRVAIIIPYRDRWNHLKVLLHYLIPTLKRQQIHFRIFVVEQFGNETFNKGRIMNAAFREALKLFDFQCVTFHDVDLVPEDDRNMYTCTEQPKHMSHSIDKFKYILPYQGLVGGVLMFKREQFQRVNGYSNMYWGWGAEDDDMTTRILYHGLRIYRPPSTIAKYKMVKHDGRKSSEVAVRMRLLRSAARRSRLEGLNNVKYTLLSAHIEKLFTHFIVNIGTP
;
A
#
# COMPACT_ATOMS: atom_id res chain seq x y z
N ASP A 1 16.17 -31.74 53.27
CA ASP A 1 15.94 -30.45 52.59
C ASP A 1 16.69 -30.37 51.27
N THR A 2 16.09 -30.88 50.20
CA THR A 2 16.61 -30.84 48.84
C THR A 2 16.04 -29.62 48.12
N ARG A 3 16.78 -28.49 48.16
CA ARG A 3 16.43 -27.29 47.38
C ARG A 3 16.62 -27.60 45.88
N ARG A 4 15.51 -27.74 45.15
CA ARG A 4 15.49 -27.71 43.68
C ARG A 4 15.95 -26.34 43.21
N ILE A 5 17.07 -26.31 42.51
CA ILE A 5 17.53 -25.14 41.75
C ILE A 5 16.62 -25.05 40.52
N ASN A 6 15.70 -24.08 40.51
CA ASN A 6 14.99 -23.70 39.29
C ASN A 6 15.99 -23.07 38.33
N THR A 7 16.37 -23.82 37.29
CA THR A 7 17.06 -23.28 36.12
C THR A 7 16.08 -22.38 35.37
N LEU A 8 16.18 -21.07 35.62
CA LEU A 8 15.58 -20.05 34.76
C LEU A 8 16.22 -20.20 33.37
N THR A 9 15.52 -20.83 32.44
CA THR A 9 15.89 -20.81 31.02
C THR A 9 15.77 -19.37 30.54
N LEU A 10 16.92 -18.73 30.31
CA LEU A 10 17.00 -17.45 29.61
C LEU A 10 16.28 -17.57 28.27
N PRO A 11 15.38 -16.63 27.88
CA PRO A 11 14.75 -16.65 26.57
C PRO A 11 15.84 -16.63 25.50
N THR A 12 15.81 -17.60 24.59
CA THR A 12 16.65 -17.56 23.39
C THR A 12 16.36 -16.26 22.63
N PRO A 13 17.38 -15.53 22.14
CA PRO A 13 17.17 -14.30 21.38
C PRO A 13 16.21 -14.58 20.22
N GLU A 14 15.10 -13.84 20.16
CA GLU A 14 14.13 -14.00 19.09
C GLU A 14 14.82 -13.75 17.74
N LYS A 15 14.82 -14.76 16.88
CA LYS A 15 15.53 -14.73 15.60
C LYS A 15 14.77 -13.88 14.58
N LEU A 16 15.45 -12.98 13.89
CA LEU A 16 14.87 -12.24 12.75
C LEU A 16 14.50 -13.20 11.60
N CYS A 17 13.40 -12.91 10.91
CA CYS A 17 13.01 -13.65 9.71
C CYS A 17 14.11 -13.58 8.62
N CYS A 18 14.17 -14.59 7.75
CA CYS A 18 15.14 -14.63 6.66
C CYS A 18 14.94 -13.45 5.70
N LEU A 19 16.03 -12.98 5.08
CA LEU A 19 15.92 -11.96 4.02
C LEU A 19 15.21 -12.51 2.79
N ASP A 20 15.42 -13.80 2.53
CA ASP A 20 14.70 -14.60 1.54
C ASP A 20 13.81 -15.60 2.30
N PRO A 21 12.49 -15.32 2.44
CA PRO A 21 11.58 -16.20 3.14
C PRO A 21 11.50 -17.59 2.49
N PRO A 22 11.57 -18.68 3.27
CA PRO A 22 11.66 -20.04 2.72
C PRO A 22 10.37 -20.51 2.03
N ASN A 23 9.25 -19.81 2.24
CA ASN A 23 7.94 -20.22 1.76
C ASN A 23 7.49 -19.45 0.51
N LEU A 24 8.36 -18.66 -0.12
CA LEU A 24 8.05 -18.02 -1.40
C LEU A 24 7.85 -19.10 -2.47
N ILE A 25 6.80 -18.97 -3.27
CA ILE A 25 6.47 -19.91 -4.35
C ILE A 25 6.80 -19.34 -5.73
N GLY A 26 7.17 -18.06 -5.82
CA GLY A 26 7.46 -17.37 -7.06
C GLY A 26 6.18 -16.95 -7.77
N ASN A 27 6.06 -17.34 -9.04
CA ASN A 27 4.97 -16.91 -9.90
C ASN A 27 3.63 -17.50 -9.46
N THR A 28 2.68 -16.64 -9.12
CA THR A 28 1.30 -16.93 -8.70
C THR A 28 0.28 -16.57 -9.79
N THR A 29 0.60 -16.76 -11.08
CA THR A 29 -0.24 -16.37 -12.23
C THR A 29 -1.65 -16.95 -12.31
N ASP A 30 -2.01 -17.91 -11.44
CA ASP A 30 -3.35 -18.52 -11.39
C ASP A 30 -4.42 -17.60 -10.77
N ILE A 31 -4.34 -16.31 -11.09
CA ILE A 31 -5.28 -15.28 -10.65
C ILE A 31 -6.55 -15.37 -11.50
N GLN A 32 -7.65 -15.79 -10.86
CA GLN A 32 -8.97 -15.97 -11.47
C GLN A 32 -9.93 -14.87 -11.02
N PHE A 33 -10.07 -13.82 -11.83
CA PHE A 33 -10.97 -12.70 -11.53
C PHE A 33 -12.46 -12.98 -11.73
N ASN A 34 -12.81 -14.10 -12.38
CA ASN A 34 -14.20 -14.44 -12.69
C ASN A 34 -14.90 -15.19 -11.55
N GLN A 35 -14.18 -15.48 -10.46
CA GLN A 35 -14.75 -16.15 -9.30
C GLN A 35 -15.49 -15.14 -8.42
N THR A 36 -16.74 -15.43 -8.08
CA THR A 36 -17.45 -14.69 -7.04
C THR A 36 -16.82 -15.03 -5.71
N LEU A 37 -16.01 -14.10 -5.18
CA LEU A 37 -15.42 -14.25 -3.85
C LEU A 37 -16.38 -13.74 -2.79
N ASP A 38 -16.54 -14.54 -1.75
CA ASP A 38 -17.26 -14.19 -0.53
C ASP A 38 -16.27 -13.75 0.55
N ILE A 39 -16.62 -12.70 1.31
CA ILE A 39 -15.71 -12.13 2.31
C ILE A 39 -15.52 -13.07 3.50
N ASP A 40 -16.56 -13.79 3.92
CA ASP A 40 -16.50 -14.71 5.06
C ASP A 40 -15.58 -15.90 4.74
N SER A 41 -15.60 -16.36 3.49
CA SER A 41 -14.67 -17.38 3.00
C SER A 41 -13.21 -16.91 3.03
N ILE A 42 -12.94 -15.65 2.67
CA ILE A 42 -11.58 -15.08 2.75
C ILE A 42 -11.15 -14.94 4.22
N VAL A 43 -12.06 -14.53 5.10
CA VAL A 43 -11.84 -14.44 6.55
C VAL A 43 -11.50 -15.81 7.13
N TYR A 44 -12.28 -16.84 6.79
CA TYR A 44 -12.07 -18.21 7.25
C TYR A 44 -10.68 -18.73 6.87
N ASN A 45 -10.29 -18.55 5.61
CA ASN A 45 -8.98 -18.95 5.09
C ASN A 45 -7.79 -18.15 5.68
N ASN A 46 -8.08 -17.04 6.37
CA ASN A 46 -7.10 -16.16 6.99
C ASN A 46 -7.42 -15.88 8.46
N SER A 47 -7.94 -16.88 9.17
CA SER A 47 -8.40 -16.77 10.57
C SER A 47 -7.30 -16.37 11.56
N ASP A 48 -6.04 -16.59 11.21
CA ASP A 48 -4.84 -16.16 11.95
C ASP A 48 -4.52 -14.66 11.80
N VAL A 49 -5.20 -13.93 10.91
CA VAL A 49 -5.12 -12.46 10.84
C VAL A 49 -5.87 -11.87 12.02
N LEU A 50 -5.21 -10.98 12.76
CA LEU A 50 -5.80 -10.23 13.86
C LEU A 50 -6.74 -9.15 13.35
N ASP A 51 -7.70 -8.78 14.19
CA ASP A 51 -8.67 -7.73 13.86
C ASP A 51 -7.98 -6.42 13.48
N GLY A 52 -8.56 -5.72 12.51
CA GLY A 52 -7.96 -4.58 11.85
C GLY A 52 -7.01 -4.94 10.71
N GLY A 53 -6.92 -6.22 10.33
CA GLY A 53 -6.10 -6.71 9.23
C GLY A 53 -4.62 -6.79 9.53
N GLU A 54 -4.27 -7.08 10.79
CA GLU A 54 -2.89 -7.15 11.25
C GLU A 54 -2.39 -8.60 11.31
N TRP A 55 -1.19 -8.85 10.83
CA TRP A 55 -0.58 -10.17 10.94
C TRP A 55 0.94 -10.06 11.10
N LYS A 56 1.52 -10.99 11.86
CA LYS A 56 2.97 -11.14 12.03
C LYS A 56 3.35 -12.62 12.08
N PRO A 57 4.56 -12.99 11.62
CA PRO A 57 5.07 -14.35 11.78
C PRO A 57 5.21 -14.72 13.25
N THR A 58 4.94 -15.98 13.59
CA THR A 58 5.03 -16.52 14.95
C THR A 58 6.36 -17.23 15.23
N THR A 59 7.12 -17.57 14.19
CA THR A 59 8.37 -18.35 14.28
C THR A 59 9.64 -17.49 14.20
N CYS A 60 9.50 -16.19 13.91
CA CYS A 60 10.59 -15.23 13.80
C CYS A 60 10.07 -13.78 13.97
N ILE A 61 10.96 -12.83 14.26
CA ILE A 61 10.62 -11.40 14.24
C ILE A 61 10.70 -10.89 12.81
N ALA A 62 9.60 -10.34 12.29
CA ALA A 62 9.58 -9.66 11.00
C ALA A 62 10.57 -8.49 10.98
N ARG A 63 11.33 -8.36 9.90
CA ARG A 63 12.31 -7.27 9.74
C ARG A 63 11.67 -5.89 9.62
N TYR A 64 10.46 -5.84 9.07
CA TYR A 64 9.74 -4.61 8.81
C TYR A 64 8.26 -4.76 9.19
N ARG A 65 7.74 -3.67 9.77
CA ARG A 65 6.33 -3.37 9.97
C ARG A 65 5.85 -2.51 8.81
N VAL A 66 4.82 -2.97 8.11
CA VAL A 66 4.39 -2.42 6.82
C VAL A 66 2.91 -2.06 6.85
N ALA A 67 2.60 -0.78 6.69
CA ALA A 67 1.23 -0.35 6.46
C ALA A 67 0.90 -0.48 4.97
N ILE A 68 -0.17 -1.22 4.65
CA ILE A 68 -0.71 -1.30 3.29
C ILE A 68 -1.92 -0.38 3.21
N ILE A 69 -1.78 0.75 2.52
CA ILE A 69 -2.85 1.75 2.36
C ILE A 69 -3.50 1.59 0.99
N ILE A 70 -4.79 1.28 0.99
CA ILE A 70 -5.59 1.04 -0.21
C ILE A 70 -6.60 2.19 -0.37
N PRO A 71 -6.39 3.13 -1.30
CA PRO A 71 -7.41 4.13 -1.63
C PRO A 71 -8.63 3.45 -2.27
N TYR A 72 -9.81 3.75 -1.75
CA TYR A 72 -11.04 3.02 -2.07
C TYR A 72 -12.24 3.96 -2.28
N ARG A 73 -13.15 3.55 -3.17
CA ARG A 73 -14.54 4.03 -3.29
C ARG A 73 -15.27 3.12 -4.26
N ASP A 74 -16.39 2.52 -3.83
CA ASP A 74 -17.30 1.71 -4.66
C ASP A 74 -16.62 0.57 -5.44
N ARG A 75 -15.70 -0.16 -4.79
CA ARG A 75 -14.84 -1.19 -5.42
C ARG A 75 -14.82 -2.50 -4.63
N TRP A 76 -15.94 -2.88 -4.00
CA TRP A 76 -15.97 -3.99 -3.04
C TRP A 76 -15.49 -5.32 -3.63
N ASN A 77 -15.90 -5.64 -4.86
CA ASN A 77 -15.44 -6.86 -5.53
C ASN A 77 -13.93 -6.83 -5.82
N HIS A 78 -13.38 -5.70 -6.24
CA HIS A 78 -11.94 -5.52 -6.42
C HIS A 78 -11.19 -5.71 -5.11
N LEU A 79 -11.70 -5.14 -4.01
CA LEU A 79 -11.10 -5.29 -2.69
C LEU A 79 -11.10 -6.75 -2.23
N LYS A 80 -12.19 -7.49 -2.41
CA LYS A 80 -12.24 -8.94 -2.09
C LYS A 80 -11.20 -9.73 -2.89
N VAL A 81 -11.12 -9.49 -4.20
CA VAL A 81 -10.09 -10.10 -5.06
C VAL A 81 -8.70 -9.77 -4.55
N LEU A 82 -8.43 -8.50 -4.23
CA LEU A 82 -7.13 -8.08 -3.74
C LEU A 82 -6.79 -8.77 -2.41
N LEU A 83 -7.68 -8.75 -1.41
CA LEU A 83 -7.43 -9.37 -0.11
C LEU A 83 -7.18 -10.88 -0.22
N HIS A 84 -7.93 -11.56 -1.10
CA HIS A 84 -7.79 -12.99 -1.34
C HIS A 84 -6.36 -13.38 -1.78
N TYR A 85 -5.74 -12.59 -2.66
CA TYR A 85 -4.39 -12.87 -3.17
C TYR A 85 -3.27 -12.20 -2.38
N LEU A 86 -3.50 -10.99 -1.89
CA LEU A 86 -2.47 -10.19 -1.22
C LEU A 86 -2.15 -10.75 0.16
N ILE A 87 -3.14 -11.10 0.99
CA ILE A 87 -2.89 -11.56 2.36
C ILE A 87 -1.98 -12.82 2.38
N PRO A 88 -2.27 -13.89 1.62
CA PRO A 88 -1.37 -15.05 1.56
C PRO A 88 0.04 -14.69 1.06
N THR A 89 0.14 -13.75 0.10
CA THR A 89 1.42 -13.25 -0.40
C THR A 89 2.24 -12.58 0.70
N LEU A 90 1.64 -11.64 1.44
CA LEU A 90 2.33 -10.94 2.55
C LEU A 90 2.73 -11.91 3.68
N LYS A 91 1.91 -12.93 3.96
CA LYS A 91 2.25 -13.99 4.92
C LYS A 91 3.46 -14.81 4.50
N ARG A 92 3.53 -15.25 3.23
CA ARG A 92 4.70 -15.96 2.68
C ARG A 92 5.96 -15.10 2.72
N GLN A 93 5.81 -13.79 2.58
CA GLN A 93 6.91 -12.82 2.71
C GLN A 93 7.40 -12.60 4.16
N GLN A 94 6.72 -13.17 5.17
CA GLN A 94 7.08 -13.07 6.59
C GLN A 94 7.28 -11.63 7.11
N ILE A 95 6.45 -10.70 6.61
CA ILE A 95 6.43 -9.31 7.10
C ILE A 95 5.38 -9.13 8.20
N HIS A 96 5.56 -8.14 9.07
CA HIS A 96 4.49 -7.70 9.98
C HIS A 96 3.70 -6.63 9.25
N PHE A 97 2.47 -6.91 8.85
CA PHE A 97 1.69 -5.96 8.07
C PHE A 97 0.38 -5.61 8.77
N ARG A 98 -0.15 -4.45 8.39
CA ARG A 98 -1.54 -4.07 8.66
C ARG A 98 -2.17 -3.41 7.44
N ILE A 99 -3.38 -3.84 7.09
CA ILE A 99 -4.11 -3.34 5.92
C ILE A 99 -5.07 -2.22 6.34
N PHE A 100 -4.98 -1.09 5.65
CA PHE A 100 -5.83 0.08 5.82
C PHE A 100 -6.54 0.38 4.51
N VAL A 101 -7.87 0.32 4.53
CA VAL A 101 -8.71 0.75 3.41
C VAL A 101 -9.18 2.16 3.73
N VAL A 102 -8.93 3.12 2.84
CA VAL A 102 -9.37 4.50 3.04
C VAL A 102 -10.39 4.89 1.99
N GLU A 103 -11.59 5.22 2.46
CA GLU A 103 -12.72 5.61 1.64
C GLU A 103 -13.00 7.11 1.76
N GLN A 104 -13.14 7.76 0.60
CA GLN A 104 -13.55 9.16 0.54
C GLN A 104 -15.06 9.27 0.73
N PHE A 105 -15.48 9.90 1.82
CA PHE A 105 -16.88 10.19 2.11
C PHE A 105 -17.53 11.06 1.03
N GLY A 106 -18.80 10.75 0.72
CA GLY A 106 -19.62 11.47 -0.24
C GLY A 106 -19.26 11.19 -1.70
N ASN A 107 -20.03 11.81 -2.60
CA ASN A 107 -19.96 11.57 -4.05
C ASN A 107 -19.13 12.61 -4.81
N GLU A 108 -18.45 13.51 -4.08
CA GLU A 108 -17.56 14.52 -4.66
C GLU A 108 -16.43 13.89 -5.46
N THR A 109 -15.82 14.70 -6.32
CA THR A 109 -14.70 14.27 -7.16
C THR A 109 -13.64 13.55 -6.32
N PHE A 110 -13.19 12.37 -6.77
CA PHE A 110 -12.24 11.58 -6.02
C PHE A 110 -10.85 12.24 -6.01
N ASN A 111 -10.17 12.24 -4.86
CA ASN A 111 -8.81 12.73 -4.72
C ASN A 111 -7.93 11.68 -4.01
N LYS A 112 -7.27 10.86 -4.82
CA LYS A 112 -6.45 9.72 -4.40
C LYS A 112 -5.33 10.17 -3.45
N GLY A 113 -4.57 11.20 -3.84
CA GLY A 113 -3.45 11.71 -3.06
C GLY A 113 -3.85 12.20 -1.67
N ARG A 114 -4.97 12.93 -1.59
CA ARG A 114 -5.44 13.51 -0.33
C ARG A 114 -5.93 12.45 0.66
N ILE A 115 -6.68 11.44 0.22
CA ILE A 115 -7.09 10.35 1.11
C ILE A 115 -5.91 9.46 1.53
N MET A 116 -4.92 9.25 0.67
CA MET A 116 -3.71 8.50 1.01
C MET A 116 -2.87 9.24 2.08
N ASN A 117 -2.76 10.57 1.98
CA ASN A 117 -2.14 11.39 3.03
C ASN A 117 -2.91 11.31 4.36
N ALA A 118 -4.24 11.39 4.33
CA ALA A 118 -5.08 11.23 5.52
C ALA A 118 -4.89 9.85 6.16
N ALA A 119 -4.97 8.78 5.36
CA ALA A 119 -4.76 7.41 5.82
C ALA A 119 -3.38 7.18 6.43
N PHE A 120 -2.33 7.79 5.85
CA PHE A 120 -0.98 7.70 6.42
C PHE A 120 -0.94 8.25 7.85
N ARG A 121 -1.60 9.39 8.10
CA ARG A 121 -1.66 10.02 9.44
C ARG A 121 -2.47 9.18 10.42
N GLU A 122 -3.60 8.61 9.98
CA GLU A 122 -4.44 7.76 10.84
C GLU A 122 -3.80 6.40 11.11
N ALA A 123 -3.18 5.78 10.12
CA ALA A 123 -2.48 4.51 10.27
C ALA A 123 -1.35 4.58 11.30
N LEU A 124 -0.59 5.69 11.34
CA LEU A 124 0.49 5.89 12.33
C LEU A 124 -0.02 5.93 13.79
N LYS A 125 -1.29 6.25 14.02
CA LYS A 125 -1.88 6.24 15.38
C LYS A 125 -2.19 4.82 15.84
N LEU A 126 -2.39 3.88 14.90
CA LEU A 126 -2.80 2.51 15.17
C LEU A 126 -1.66 1.50 15.01
N PHE A 127 -0.64 1.83 14.22
CA PHE A 127 0.42 0.91 13.85
C PHE A 127 1.74 1.68 13.62
N ASP A 128 2.76 1.44 14.44
CA ASP A 128 4.09 2.04 14.28
C ASP A 128 4.88 1.34 13.16
N PHE A 129 4.52 1.61 11.91
CA PHE A 129 5.17 1.00 10.74
C PHE A 129 6.47 1.73 10.35
N GLN A 130 7.45 0.99 9.83
CA GLN A 130 8.63 1.58 9.18
C GLN A 130 8.41 1.77 7.67
N CYS A 131 7.53 0.98 7.06
CA CYS A 131 7.25 1.04 5.63
C CYS A 131 5.77 1.33 5.38
N VAL A 132 5.49 2.05 4.30
CA VAL A 132 4.13 2.24 3.80
C VAL A 132 4.08 1.88 2.32
N THR A 133 3.08 1.09 1.94
CA THR A 133 2.76 0.77 0.56
C THR A 133 1.41 1.38 0.21
N PHE A 134 1.40 2.26 -0.78
CA PHE A 134 0.18 2.76 -1.39
C PHE A 134 -0.19 1.84 -2.54
N HIS A 135 -1.39 1.27 -2.50
CA HIS A 135 -1.73 0.12 -3.31
C HIS A 135 -3.09 0.29 -3.95
N ASP A 136 -3.13 0.48 -5.27
CA ASP A 136 -4.40 0.50 -5.99
C ASP A 136 -5.17 -0.81 -5.80
N VAL A 137 -6.48 -0.69 -5.56
CA VAL A 137 -7.37 -1.80 -5.17
C VAL A 137 -7.52 -2.87 -6.27
N ASP A 138 -7.18 -2.53 -7.51
CA ASP A 138 -7.39 -3.34 -8.71
C ASP A 138 -6.13 -4.05 -9.21
N LEU A 139 -4.97 -3.87 -8.57
CA LEU A 139 -3.71 -4.49 -9.00
C LEU A 139 -3.34 -5.67 -8.11
N VAL A 140 -3.30 -6.89 -8.65
CA VAL A 140 -2.89 -8.07 -7.89
C VAL A 140 -1.47 -8.50 -8.27
N PRO A 141 -0.55 -8.69 -7.32
CA PRO A 141 0.80 -9.17 -7.63
C PRO A 141 0.77 -10.60 -8.16
N GLU A 142 1.55 -10.86 -9.21
CA GLU A 142 1.69 -12.19 -9.84
C GLU A 142 2.94 -12.94 -9.37
N ASP A 143 3.77 -12.36 -8.52
CA ASP A 143 4.98 -13.03 -8.03
C ASP A 143 5.30 -12.61 -6.60
N ASP A 144 5.33 -13.58 -5.68
CA ASP A 144 5.55 -13.30 -4.26
C ASP A 144 7.01 -12.97 -3.92
N ARG A 145 7.94 -13.12 -4.87
CA ARG A 145 9.32 -12.63 -4.74
C ARG A 145 9.41 -11.11 -4.88
N ASN A 146 8.35 -10.43 -5.34
CA ASN A 146 8.26 -8.97 -5.27
C ASN A 146 7.92 -8.52 -3.84
N MET A 147 8.94 -8.52 -2.98
CA MET A 147 8.81 -8.27 -1.55
C MET A 147 8.17 -6.91 -1.21
N TYR A 148 7.17 -6.90 -0.33
CA TYR A 148 6.56 -5.71 0.27
C TYR A 148 7.38 -5.24 1.47
N THR A 149 8.69 -5.02 1.27
CA THR A 149 9.65 -4.62 2.31
C THR A 149 10.37 -3.32 1.96
N CYS A 150 10.71 -2.52 2.97
CA CYS A 150 11.42 -1.26 2.79
C CYS A 150 12.71 -1.42 1.95
N THR A 151 12.99 -0.40 1.14
CA THR A 151 14.22 -0.26 0.36
C THR A 151 14.86 1.10 0.59
N GLU A 152 16.14 1.25 0.26
CA GLU A 152 16.86 2.52 0.43
C GLU A 152 16.30 3.68 -0.39
N GLN A 153 15.57 3.36 -1.45
CA GLN A 153 14.88 4.31 -2.32
C GLN A 153 13.40 3.94 -2.40
N PRO A 154 12.47 4.89 -2.63
CA PRO A 154 11.08 4.59 -2.96
C PRO A 154 10.97 3.50 -4.04
N LYS A 155 10.16 2.48 -3.78
CA LYS A 155 10.03 1.30 -4.64
C LYS A 155 8.74 1.35 -5.44
N HIS A 156 8.84 1.53 -6.76
CA HIS A 156 7.71 1.34 -7.66
C HIS A 156 7.55 -0.16 -7.93
N MET A 157 6.52 -0.77 -7.34
CA MET A 157 6.32 -2.21 -7.35
C MET A 157 5.63 -2.71 -8.62
N SER A 158 4.65 -1.97 -9.13
CA SER A 158 3.79 -2.38 -10.26
C SER A 158 4.20 -1.76 -11.60
N HIS A 159 5.49 -1.80 -11.94
CA HIS A 159 5.97 -1.21 -13.20
C HIS A 159 5.73 -2.11 -14.43
N SER A 160 5.31 -3.36 -14.23
CA SER A 160 5.01 -4.34 -15.26
C SER A 160 3.59 -4.88 -15.09
N ILE A 161 2.60 -4.20 -15.70
CA ILE A 161 1.17 -4.52 -15.56
C ILE A 161 0.63 -5.14 -16.86
N ASP A 162 -0.24 -6.15 -16.76
CA ASP A 162 -0.87 -6.85 -17.89
C ASP A 162 -1.60 -5.93 -18.88
N LYS A 163 -2.33 -4.92 -18.38
CA LYS A 163 -2.99 -3.88 -19.17
C LYS A 163 -2.06 -3.16 -20.14
N PHE A 164 -0.78 -3.03 -19.77
CA PHE A 164 0.27 -2.41 -20.59
C PHE A 164 1.20 -3.45 -21.21
N LYS A 165 0.74 -4.70 -21.36
CA LYS A 165 1.51 -5.82 -21.90
C LYS A 165 2.83 -6.04 -21.15
N TYR A 166 2.83 -5.82 -19.83
CA TYR A 166 4.00 -5.93 -18.96
C TYR A 166 5.16 -4.99 -19.33
N ILE A 167 4.85 -3.87 -19.99
CA ILE A 167 5.82 -2.83 -20.36
C ILE A 167 5.49 -1.54 -19.61
N LEU A 168 6.50 -0.93 -18.99
CA LEU A 168 6.38 0.37 -18.35
C LEU A 168 6.06 1.44 -19.41
N PRO A 169 4.90 2.12 -19.35
CA PRO A 169 4.51 3.08 -20.39
C PRO A 169 5.48 4.24 -20.59
N TYR A 170 6.05 4.76 -19.50
CA TYR A 170 7.07 5.81 -19.52
C TYR A 170 7.82 5.88 -18.18
N GLN A 171 9.04 6.43 -18.19
CA GLN A 171 9.95 6.41 -17.04
C GLN A 171 9.43 7.15 -15.81
N GLY A 172 8.64 8.20 -16.01
CA GLY A 172 8.06 9.01 -14.94
C GLY A 172 6.90 8.33 -14.19
N LEU A 173 6.38 7.19 -14.68
CA LEU A 173 5.23 6.54 -14.05
C LEU A 173 5.62 5.82 -12.75
N VAL A 174 4.91 6.15 -11.67
CA VAL A 174 4.96 5.48 -10.35
C VAL A 174 3.58 5.14 -9.80
N GLY A 175 2.55 5.14 -10.67
CA GLY A 175 1.19 4.77 -10.31
C GLY A 175 1.01 3.26 -10.07
N GLY A 176 -0.15 2.88 -9.56
CA GLY A 176 -0.44 1.50 -9.17
C GLY A 176 -0.03 1.21 -7.73
N VAL A 177 1.17 0.65 -7.55
CA VAL A 177 1.71 0.22 -6.26
C VAL A 177 3.08 0.85 -6.02
N LEU A 178 3.16 1.74 -5.03
CA LEU A 178 4.36 2.50 -4.67
C LEU A 178 4.61 2.40 -3.17
N MET A 179 5.85 2.07 -2.80
CA MET A 179 6.25 1.87 -1.41
C MET A 179 7.37 2.84 -1.00
N PHE A 180 7.31 3.27 0.26
CA PHE A 180 8.28 4.15 0.90
C PHE A 180 8.68 3.61 2.27
N LYS A 181 9.91 3.90 2.70
CA LYS A 181 10.18 4.07 4.13
C LYS A 181 9.35 5.24 4.65
N ARG A 182 8.87 5.17 5.89
CA ARG A 182 8.10 6.24 6.55
C ARG A 182 8.79 7.60 6.40
N GLU A 183 10.10 7.65 6.62
CA GLU A 183 10.91 8.87 6.56
C GLU A 183 11.02 9.40 5.13
N GLN A 184 11.05 8.53 4.11
CA GLN A 184 11.06 8.94 2.70
C GLN A 184 9.73 9.60 2.32
N PHE A 185 8.60 9.03 2.73
CA PHE A 185 7.28 9.61 2.45
C PHE A 185 7.08 10.96 3.14
N GLN A 186 7.55 11.08 4.39
CA GLN A 186 7.57 12.35 5.12
C GLN A 186 8.48 13.38 4.44
N ARG A 187 9.67 12.97 3.97
CA ARG A 187 10.63 13.84 3.28
C ARG A 187 10.06 14.44 1.99
N VAL A 188 9.31 13.67 1.21
CA VAL A 188 8.65 14.19 0.00
C VAL A 188 7.38 14.99 0.29
N ASN A 189 7.03 15.16 1.57
CA ASN A 189 5.78 15.76 2.05
C ASN A 189 4.54 15.05 1.49
N GLY A 190 4.57 13.72 1.38
CA GLY A 190 3.48 12.91 0.85
C GLY A 190 2.98 13.30 -0.54
N TYR A 191 1.77 12.86 -0.88
CA TYR A 191 1.13 13.18 -2.15
C TYR A 191 0.64 14.62 -2.21
N SER A 192 0.44 15.14 -3.43
CA SER A 192 -0.28 16.41 -3.65
C SER A 192 -1.75 16.28 -3.22
N ASN A 193 -2.26 17.27 -2.48
CA ASN A 193 -3.66 17.35 -2.09
C ASN A 193 -4.55 17.97 -3.20
N MET A 194 -3.95 18.40 -4.31
CA MET A 194 -4.59 19.27 -5.31
C MET A 194 -5.20 18.54 -6.52
N TYR A 195 -4.99 17.23 -6.64
CA TYR A 195 -5.47 16.45 -7.79
C TYR A 195 -6.88 15.90 -7.54
N TRP A 196 -7.86 16.64 -8.04
CA TRP A 196 -9.27 16.23 -8.06
C TRP A 196 -9.60 15.60 -9.42
N GLY A 197 -9.93 14.30 -9.39
CA GLY A 197 -10.20 13.50 -10.57
C GLY A 197 -9.00 12.64 -10.97
N TRP A 198 -9.14 11.89 -12.06
CA TRP A 198 -8.08 10.99 -12.49
C TRP A 198 -6.94 11.73 -13.20
N GLY A 199 -5.70 11.36 -12.86
CA GLY A 199 -4.48 11.64 -13.63
C GLY A 199 -3.50 12.62 -12.99
N ALA A 200 -2.21 12.37 -13.26
CA ALA A 200 -1.04 13.20 -12.95
C ALA A 200 -0.66 13.35 -11.47
N GLU A 201 -1.40 12.77 -10.54
CA GLU A 201 -1.00 12.73 -9.12
C GLU A 201 0.25 11.86 -8.91
N ASP A 202 0.36 10.77 -9.67
CA ASP A 202 1.53 9.88 -9.63
C ASP A 202 2.75 10.52 -10.31
N ASP A 203 2.53 11.29 -11.38
CA ASP A 203 3.58 12.07 -12.05
C ASP A 203 4.13 13.21 -11.16
N ASP A 204 3.23 13.85 -10.40
CA ASP A 204 3.61 14.80 -9.36
C ASP A 204 4.47 14.12 -8.30
N MET A 205 4.08 12.93 -7.82
CA MET A 205 4.86 12.15 -6.88
C MET A 205 6.27 11.84 -7.40
N THR A 206 6.43 11.44 -8.66
CA THR A 206 7.76 11.31 -9.27
C THR A 206 8.57 12.59 -9.18
N THR A 207 7.95 13.74 -9.49
CA THR A 207 8.60 15.04 -9.38
C THR A 207 9.03 15.33 -7.95
N ARG A 208 8.21 15.01 -6.94
CA ARG A 208 8.56 15.17 -5.52
C ARG A 208 9.74 14.28 -5.12
N ILE A 209 9.70 13.00 -5.48
CA ILE A 209 10.77 12.03 -5.18
C ILE A 209 12.11 12.58 -5.67
N LEU A 210 12.18 12.94 -6.96
CA LEU A 210 13.42 13.43 -7.58
C LEU A 210 13.86 14.78 -6.99
N TYR A 211 12.93 15.70 -6.76
CA TYR A 211 13.21 17.01 -6.20
C TYR A 211 13.82 16.95 -4.80
N HIS A 212 13.42 15.96 -3.99
CA HIS A 212 13.94 15.74 -2.66
C HIS A 212 15.19 14.84 -2.62
N GLY A 213 15.82 14.59 -3.77
CA GLY A 213 17.08 13.86 -3.89
C GLY A 213 16.96 12.35 -3.71
N LEU A 214 15.75 11.80 -3.81
CA LEU A 214 15.50 10.37 -3.85
C LEU A 214 15.47 9.88 -5.31
N ARG A 215 15.59 8.57 -5.49
CA ARG A 215 15.47 7.89 -6.79
C ARG A 215 14.32 6.90 -6.73
N ILE A 216 13.87 6.44 -7.90
CA ILE A 216 12.85 5.39 -7.97
C ILE A 216 13.59 4.06 -8.16
N TYR A 217 13.43 3.15 -7.20
CA TYR A 217 13.85 1.77 -7.34
C TYR A 217 12.73 0.95 -8.00
N ARG A 218 13.09 0.10 -8.97
CA ARG A 218 12.19 -0.85 -9.60
C ARG A 218 12.82 -2.25 -9.49
N PRO A 219 12.11 -3.25 -8.94
CA PRO A 219 12.58 -4.63 -8.94
C PRO A 219 12.62 -5.19 -10.37
N PRO A 220 13.31 -6.33 -10.63
CA PRO A 220 13.32 -6.95 -11.94
C PRO A 220 11.91 -7.17 -12.51
N SER A 221 11.69 -6.88 -13.79
CA SER A 221 10.38 -7.01 -14.44
C SER A 221 9.84 -8.44 -14.43
N THR A 222 10.72 -9.44 -14.29
CA THR A 222 10.34 -10.86 -14.17
C THR A 222 9.52 -11.17 -12.93
N ILE A 223 9.70 -10.40 -11.84
CA ILE A 223 8.97 -10.55 -10.57
C ILE A 223 8.01 -9.39 -10.31
N ALA A 224 8.17 -8.25 -10.97
CA ALA A 224 7.34 -7.06 -10.76
C ALA A 224 6.00 -7.09 -11.52
N LYS A 225 5.48 -8.28 -11.81
CA LYS A 225 4.28 -8.48 -12.61
C LYS A 225 3.02 -8.30 -11.78
N TYR A 226 2.07 -7.56 -12.34
CA TYR A 226 0.76 -7.32 -11.75
C TYR A 226 -0.34 -7.51 -12.78
N LYS A 227 -1.45 -8.07 -12.32
CA LYS A 227 -2.66 -8.24 -13.09
C LYS A 227 -3.72 -7.23 -12.65
N MET A 228 -4.27 -6.48 -13.59
CA MET A 228 -5.31 -5.48 -13.31
C MET A 228 -6.70 -6.10 -13.41
N VAL A 229 -7.48 -6.01 -12.34
CA VAL A 229 -8.91 -6.32 -12.34
C VAL A 229 -9.62 -5.26 -13.20
N LYS A 230 -10.19 -5.69 -14.33
CA LYS A 230 -10.80 -4.78 -15.29
C LYS A 230 -11.90 -3.93 -14.65
N HIS A 231 -11.95 -2.67 -15.05
CA HIS A 231 -12.99 -1.73 -14.65
C HIS A 231 -13.08 -0.54 -15.61
N ASP A 232 -14.22 0.16 -15.57
CA ASP A 232 -14.37 1.43 -16.29
C ASP A 232 -13.50 2.52 -15.67
N GLY A 233 -12.90 3.34 -16.53
CA GLY A 233 -12.08 4.47 -16.12
C GLY A 233 -12.89 5.53 -15.37
N ARG A 234 -12.23 6.27 -14.48
CA ARG A 234 -12.83 7.44 -13.82
C ARG A 234 -12.71 8.67 -14.71
N LYS A 235 -13.60 9.66 -14.50
CA LYS A 235 -13.54 10.95 -15.18
C LYS A 235 -12.16 11.59 -14.93
N SER A 236 -11.48 11.93 -16.03
CA SER A 236 -10.19 12.61 -15.97
C SER A 236 -10.35 14.05 -15.50
N SER A 237 -9.35 14.53 -14.76
CA SER A 237 -9.18 15.97 -14.54
C SER A 237 -8.92 16.69 -15.86
N GLU A 238 -9.30 17.97 -15.92
CA GLU A 238 -9.04 18.79 -17.12
C GLU A 238 -7.54 18.85 -17.43
N VAL A 239 -7.20 18.69 -18.70
CA VAL A 239 -5.79 18.63 -19.14
C VAL A 239 -5.02 19.89 -18.77
N ALA A 240 -5.63 21.07 -18.92
CA ALA A 240 -5.01 22.34 -18.57
C ALA A 240 -4.71 22.45 -17.06
N VAL A 241 -5.61 21.94 -16.21
CA VAL A 241 -5.45 21.95 -14.74
C VAL A 241 -4.30 21.03 -14.34
N ARG A 242 -4.30 19.76 -14.78
CA ARG A 242 -3.25 18.80 -14.42
C ARG A 242 -1.86 19.23 -14.90
N MET A 243 -1.75 19.82 -16.10
CA MET A 243 -0.48 20.30 -16.63
C MET A 243 0.06 21.51 -15.84
N ARG A 244 -0.82 22.40 -15.40
CA ARG A 244 -0.44 23.53 -14.51
C ARG A 244 0.05 23.03 -13.16
N LEU A 245 -0.64 22.05 -12.58
CA LEU A 245 -0.22 21.42 -11.32
C LEU A 245 1.15 20.74 -11.47
N LEU A 246 1.36 19.95 -12.52
CA LEU A 246 2.62 19.26 -12.76
C LEU A 246 3.81 20.21 -12.93
N ARG A 247 3.66 21.28 -13.72
CA ARG A 247 4.72 22.29 -13.90
C ARG A 247 5.17 22.93 -12.59
N SER A 248 4.32 22.94 -11.57
CA SER A 248 4.60 23.52 -10.25
C SER A 248 4.87 22.50 -9.15
N ALA A 249 4.85 21.19 -9.45
CA ALA A 249 4.91 20.09 -8.49
C ALA A 249 6.11 20.19 -7.53
N ALA A 250 7.32 20.39 -8.08
CA ALA A 250 8.54 20.54 -7.29
C ALA A 250 8.44 21.65 -6.24
N ARG A 251 8.02 22.85 -6.65
CA ARG A 251 7.82 24.00 -5.75
C ARG A 251 6.70 23.75 -4.75
N ARG A 252 5.56 23.21 -5.21
CA ARG A 252 4.39 22.94 -4.36
C ARG A 252 4.65 21.87 -3.31
N SER A 253 5.55 20.92 -3.55
CA SER A 253 5.89 19.88 -2.58
C SER A 253 6.32 20.43 -1.21
N ARG A 254 6.92 21.64 -1.17
CA ARG A 254 7.29 22.33 0.07
C ARG A 254 6.11 23.04 0.75
N LEU A 255 5.07 23.37 -0.02
CA LEU A 255 3.96 24.21 0.41
C LEU A 255 2.73 23.37 0.80
N GLU A 256 2.54 22.23 0.15
CA GLU A 256 1.38 21.36 0.40
C GLU A 256 1.66 19.88 0.21
N GLY A 257 0.94 19.09 1.00
CA GLY A 257 0.98 17.65 0.98
C GLY A 257 0.61 17.09 2.36
N LEU A 258 1.41 16.16 2.87
CA LEU A 258 1.16 15.49 4.14
C LEU A 258 1.09 16.45 5.33
N ASN A 259 1.96 17.46 5.36
CA ASN A 259 2.07 18.40 6.48
C ASN A 259 0.82 19.27 6.70
N ASN A 260 0.02 19.48 5.65
CA ASN A 260 -1.14 20.37 5.70
C ASN A 260 -2.41 19.76 5.08
N VAL A 261 -2.44 18.43 4.93
CA VAL A 261 -3.64 17.72 4.49
C VAL A 261 -4.81 18.04 5.42
N LYS A 262 -5.88 18.62 4.85
CA LYS A 262 -7.12 18.92 5.56
C LYS A 262 -8.12 17.79 5.33
N TYR A 263 -8.56 17.17 6.41
CA TYR A 263 -9.57 16.11 6.41
C TYR A 263 -10.21 15.99 7.79
N THR A 264 -11.37 15.34 7.85
CA THR A 264 -12.01 14.87 9.07
C THR A 264 -12.16 13.36 8.98
N LEU A 265 -11.68 12.62 9.99
CA LEU A 265 -11.99 11.20 10.14
C LEU A 265 -13.42 11.08 10.66
N LEU A 266 -14.32 10.50 9.86
CA LEU A 266 -15.71 10.29 10.25
C LEU A 266 -15.88 8.99 11.03
N SER A 267 -15.22 7.93 10.59
CA SER A 267 -15.21 6.64 11.28
C SER A 267 -13.95 5.84 10.97
N ALA A 268 -13.62 4.94 11.91
CA ALA A 268 -12.60 3.91 11.76
C ALA A 268 -13.22 2.57 12.18
N HIS A 269 -13.63 1.75 11.20
CA HIS A 269 -14.17 0.42 11.45
C HIS A 269 -13.05 -0.60 11.49
N ILE A 270 -12.96 -1.37 12.57
CA ILE A 270 -11.98 -2.45 12.73
C ILE A 270 -12.63 -3.73 12.19
N GLU A 271 -12.39 -4.03 10.91
CA GLU A 271 -12.85 -5.28 10.27
C GLU A 271 -11.84 -6.40 10.51
N LYS A 272 -12.22 -7.65 10.26
CA LYS A 272 -11.31 -8.78 10.47
C LYS A 272 -10.03 -8.68 9.62
N LEU A 273 -10.16 -8.33 8.34
CA LEU A 273 -9.04 -8.36 7.38
C LEU A 273 -8.42 -7.00 7.07
N PHE A 274 -9.00 -5.90 7.56
CA PHE A 274 -8.50 -4.55 7.33
C PHE A 274 -9.09 -3.56 8.35
N THR A 275 -8.48 -2.38 8.47
CA THR A 275 -9.07 -1.24 9.15
C THR A 275 -9.66 -0.29 8.09
N HIS A 276 -10.94 0.04 8.19
CA HIS A 276 -11.64 0.89 7.23
C HIS A 276 -11.77 2.32 7.76
N PHE A 277 -11.09 3.27 7.12
CA PHE A 277 -11.22 4.69 7.41
C PHE A 277 -12.20 5.35 6.44
N ILE A 278 -13.22 6.02 6.97
CA ILE A 278 -14.08 6.90 6.19
C ILE A 278 -13.64 8.34 6.47
N VAL A 279 -13.14 9.02 5.44
CA VAL A 279 -12.57 10.37 5.57
C VAL A 279 -13.34 11.38 4.72
N ASN A 280 -13.71 12.50 5.33
CA ASN A 280 -14.18 13.67 4.60
C ASN A 280 -12.99 14.58 4.27
N ILE A 281 -12.75 14.82 2.98
CA ILE A 281 -11.66 15.66 2.49
C ILE A 281 -12.13 16.99 1.90
N GLY A 282 -13.39 17.34 2.09
CA GLY A 282 -14.02 18.51 1.48
C GLY A 282 -14.23 18.37 -0.03
N THR A 283 -14.37 19.50 -0.70
CA THR A 283 -14.64 19.61 -2.14
C THR A 283 -13.45 20.22 -2.89
N PRO A 284 -13.41 20.11 -4.23
CA PRO A 284 -12.45 20.82 -5.07
C PRO A 284 -12.31 22.31 -4.80
#